data_AF-A0A955NIX6-F1
#
_entry.id   AF-A0A955NIX6-F1
#
_cell.length_a   1.000
_cell.length_b   1.000
_cell.length_c   1.000
_cell.angle_alpha   90.00
_cell.angle_beta   90.00
_cell.angle_gamma   90.00
#
_symmetry.space_group_name_H-M   'P 1'
#
loop_
_entity.id
_entity.type
_entity.pdbx_description
1 polymer ?
#
loop_
_entity_poly.entity_id
_entity_poly.type
_entity_poly.pdbx_seq_one_letter_code
_entity_poly.pdbx_strand_id
1 'polypeptide(L)'
;MIGVQDFCGHYEWTFKYIEETYGKEALEKYWSEAIAFDSQRHAHQLISEKGFEGMEEYWGHTLTMEEAGYKITRTEDAFRI
;
A
#
# COMPACT_ATOMS: atom_id res chain seq x y z
N MET A 1 9.48 1.75 -14.66
CA MET A 1 8.29 2.18 -13.88
C MET A 1 7.47 3.10 -14.78
N ILE A 2 6.14 2.95 -14.84
CA ILE A 2 5.28 3.89 -15.58
C ILE A 2 5.30 5.26 -14.88
N GLY A 3 4.96 6.34 -15.59
CA GLY A 3 4.88 7.66 -14.96
C GLY A 3 3.75 7.74 -13.93
N VAL A 4 3.87 8.63 -12.93
CA VAL A 4 2.83 8.81 -11.89
C VAL A 4 1.46 9.15 -12.48
N GLN A 5 1.44 9.90 -13.59
CA GLN A 5 0.19 10.24 -14.28
C GLN A 5 -0.48 9.01 -14.89
N ASP A 6 0.31 8.14 -15.53
CA ASP A 6 -0.21 6.89 -16.10
C ASP A 6 -0.66 5.93 -15.00
N PHE A 7 0.04 5.89 -13.87
CA PHE A 7 -0.33 5.10 -12.71
C PHE A 7 -1.68 5.54 -12.13
N CYS A 8 -1.85 6.84 -11.88
CA CYS A 8 -3.13 7.39 -11.40
C CYS A 8 -4.26 7.15 -12.43
N GLY A 9 -3.97 7.35 -13.72
CA GLY A 9 -4.94 7.10 -14.79
C GLY A 9 -5.38 5.64 -14.88
N HIS A 10 -4.48 4.68 -14.62
CA HIS A 10 -4.85 3.26 -14.56
C HIS A 10 -5.85 2.99 -13.44
N TYR A 11 -5.64 3.53 -12.24
CA TYR A 11 -6.60 3.37 -11.14
C TYR A 11 -7.96 3.98 -11.47
N GLU A 12 -7.97 5.21 -11.99
CA GLU A 12 -9.22 5.85 -12.40
C GLU A 12 -9.98 4.99 -13.41
N TRP A 13 -9.29 4.50 -14.44
CA TRP A 13 -9.89 3.66 -15.46
C TRP A 13 -10.39 2.32 -14.88
N THR A 14 -9.61 1.66 -14.02
CA THR A 14 -10.01 0.42 -13.36
C THR A 14 -11.25 0.61 -12.49
N PHE A 15 -11.30 1.68 -11.67
CA PHE A 15 -12.46 1.95 -10.82
C PHE A 15 -13.71 2.22 -11.63
N LYS A 16 -13.58 3.03 -12.68
CA LYS A 16 -14.68 3.33 -13.59
C LYS A 16 -15.18 2.08 -14.31
N TYR A 17 -14.26 1.24 -14.82
CA TYR A 17 -14.61 -0.02 -15.45
C TYR A 17 -15.39 -0.94 -14.51
N ILE A 18 -14.95 -1.06 -13.24
CA ILE A 18 -15.63 -1.89 -12.24
C ILE A 18 -17.03 -1.34 -11.95
N GLU A 19 -17.15 -0.03 -11.73
CA GLU A 19 -18.44 0.61 -11.45
C GLU A 19 -19.43 0.46 -12.63
N GLU A 20 -18.97 0.69 -13.86
CA GLU A 20 -19.81 0.60 -15.07
C GLU A 20 -20.22 -0.84 -15.39
N THR A 21 -19.35 -1.82 -15.13
CA THR A 21 -19.59 -3.23 -15.51
C THR A 21 -20.30 -4.02 -14.42
N TYR A 22 -19.98 -3.76 -13.15
CA TYR A 22 -20.39 -4.58 -12.01
C TYR A 22 -21.13 -3.79 -10.92
N GLY A 23 -21.26 -2.46 -11.08
CA GLY A 23 -21.97 -1.58 -10.17
C GLY A 23 -21.12 -1.08 -9.00
N LYS A 24 -21.65 -0.07 -8.32
CA LYS A 24 -20.97 0.63 -7.22
C LYS A 24 -20.62 -0.28 -6.03
N GLU A 25 -21.49 -1.22 -5.67
CA GLU A 25 -21.23 -2.18 -4.58
C GLU A 25 -19.99 -3.04 -4.86
N ALA A 26 -19.77 -3.44 -6.12
CA ALA A 26 -18.58 -4.18 -6.51
C ALA A 26 -17.31 -3.33 -6.39
N LEU A 27 -17.39 -2.03 -6.73
CA LEU A 27 -16.28 -1.09 -6.52
C LEU A 27 -15.95 -0.94 -5.02
N GLU A 28 -16.95 -0.75 -4.17
CA GLU A 28 -16.77 -0.65 -2.71
C GLU A 28 -16.16 -1.93 -2.12
N LYS A 29 -16.60 -3.10 -2.60
CA LYS A 29 -16.02 -4.38 -2.22
C LYS A 29 -14.56 -4.51 -2.65
N TYR A 30 -14.23 -4.11 -3.88
CA TYR A 30 -12.86 -4.12 -4.37
C TYR A 30 -11.94 -3.22 -3.52
N TRP A 31 -12.40 -2.01 -3.18
CA TRP A 31 -11.66 -1.10 -2.31
C TRP A 31 -11.40 -1.69 -0.92
N SER A 32 -12.46 -2.22 -0.29
CA SER A 32 -12.35 -2.76 1.06
C SER A 32 -11.52 -4.04 1.10
N GLU A 33 -11.81 -5.03 0.27
CA GLU A 33 -11.17 -6.34 0.35
C GLU A 33 -9.79 -6.36 -0.32
N ALA A 34 -9.72 -5.93 -1.57
CA ALA A 34 -8.50 -6.09 -2.37
C ALA A 34 -7.45 -5.02 -2.02
N ILE A 35 -7.86 -3.75 -1.98
CA ILE A 35 -6.91 -2.65 -1.75
C ILE A 35 -6.60 -2.52 -0.26
N ALA A 36 -7.60 -2.34 0.60
CA ALA A 36 -7.33 -2.02 2.01
C ALA A 36 -6.78 -3.21 2.81
N PHE A 37 -7.14 -4.45 2.48
CA PHE A 37 -6.68 -5.64 3.21
C PHE A 37 -5.68 -6.49 2.42
N ASP A 38 -6.07 -7.03 1.26
CA ASP A 38 -5.24 -8.03 0.57
C ASP A 38 -3.90 -7.48 0.12
N SER A 39 -3.87 -6.26 -0.44
CA SER A 39 -2.62 -5.62 -0.89
C SER A 39 -1.63 -5.37 0.26
N GLN A 40 -2.14 -5.21 1.49
CA GLN A 40 -1.34 -4.90 2.68
C GLN A 40 -1.13 -6.11 3.59
N ARG A 41 -1.62 -7.30 3.22
CA ARG A 41 -1.60 -8.49 4.08
C ARG A 41 -0.20 -8.85 4.58
N HIS A 42 0.79 -8.81 3.69
CA HIS A 42 2.18 -9.12 4.02
C HIS A 42 2.78 -8.10 5.00
N ALA A 43 2.53 -6.81 4.77
CA ALA A 43 2.96 -5.74 5.65
C ALA A 43 2.32 -5.88 7.04
N HIS A 44 1.00 -6.09 7.07
CA HIS A 44 0.24 -6.28 8.29
C HIS A 44 0.76 -7.47 9.10
N GLN A 45 0.99 -8.62 8.45
CA GLN A 45 1.52 -9.80 9.12
C GLN A 45 2.90 -9.53 9.72
N LEU A 46 3.82 -9.00 8.92
CA LEU A 46 5.19 -8.73 9.34
C LEU A 46 5.26 -7.73 10.51
N ILE A 47 4.49 -6.65 10.44
CA ILE A 47 4.44 -5.62 11.48
C ILE A 47 3.75 -6.14 12.74
N SER A 48 2.69 -6.95 12.60
CA SER A 48 1.99 -7.51 13.76
C SER A 48 2.84 -8.53 14.51
N GLU A 49 3.65 -9.31 13.80
CA GLU A 49 4.55 -10.31 14.40
C GLU A 49 5.80 -9.68 15.04
N LYS A 50 6.38 -8.63 14.43
CA LYS A 50 7.69 -8.08 14.82
C LYS A 50 7.66 -6.67 15.38
N GLY A 51 6.51 -6.02 15.42
CA GLY A 51 6.38 -4.62 15.85
C GLY A 51 7.25 -3.67 14.99
N PHE A 52 8.06 -2.83 15.65
CA PHE A 52 8.92 -1.86 14.96
C PHE A 52 10.02 -2.49 14.11
N GLU A 53 10.48 -3.70 14.41
CA GLU A 53 11.41 -4.43 13.52
C GLU A 53 10.74 -4.79 12.20
N GLY A 54 9.48 -5.20 12.26
CA GLY A 54 8.70 -5.48 11.05
C GLY A 54 8.42 -4.23 10.22
N MET A 55 8.22 -3.08 10.88
CA MET A 55 8.10 -1.79 10.18
C MET A 55 9.39 -1.42 9.46
N GLU A 56 10.55 -1.59 10.11
CA GLU A 56 11.86 -1.30 9.51
C GLU A 56 12.14 -2.20 8.31
N GLU A 57 11.85 -3.50 8.43
CA GLU A 57 12.02 -4.47 7.35
C GLU A 57 11.13 -4.14 6.15
N TYR A 58 9.84 -3.88 6.38
CA TYR A 58 8.90 -3.57 5.29
C TYR A 58 9.20 -2.23 4.63
N TRP A 59 9.21 -1.14 5.41
CA TRP A 59 9.34 0.21 4.86
C TRP A 59 10.75 0.48 4.36
N GLY A 60 11.77 -0.06 5.01
CA GLY A 60 13.15 0.05 4.53
C GLY A 60 13.32 -0.59 3.16
N HIS A 61 12.78 -1.80 2.95
CA HIS A 61 12.81 -2.45 1.64
C HIS A 61 12.03 -1.64 0.58
N THR A 62 10.76 -1.32 0.85
CA THR A 62 9.88 -0.62 -0.10
C THR A 62 10.43 0.74 -0.52
N LEU A 63 10.81 1.59 0.44
CA LEU A 63 11.29 2.93 0.16
C LEU A 63 12.66 2.95 -0.52
N THR A 64 13.48 1.90 -0.31
CA THR A 64 14.72 1.70 -1.05
C THR A 64 14.44 1.36 -2.51
N MET A 65 13.50 0.45 -2.78
CA MET A 65 13.12 0.11 -4.17
C MET A 65 12.50 1.30 -4.93
N GLU A 66 11.78 2.16 -4.23
CA GLU A 66 11.15 3.35 -4.82
C GLU A 66 12.12 4.53 -5.01
N GLU A 67 13.38 4.39 -4.58
CA GLU A 67 14.38 5.47 -4.57
C GLU A 67 13.85 6.78 -3.92
N ALA A 68 12.95 6.64 -2.94
CA ALA A 68 12.13 7.74 -2.43
C ALA A 68 12.90 8.78 -1.61
N GLY A 69 14.19 8.52 -1.28
CA GLY A 69 15.01 9.39 -0.44
C GLY A 69 14.41 9.56 0.96
N TYR A 70 14.61 8.57 1.83
CA TYR A 70 13.91 8.48 3.11
C TYR A 70 14.87 8.42 4.31
N LYS A 71 14.36 8.68 5.52
CA LYS A 71 15.10 8.49 6.77
C LYS A 71 14.23 7.80 7.82
N ILE A 72 14.55 6.56 8.15
CA ILE A 72 13.91 5.86 9.26
C ILE A 72 14.59 6.26 10.58
N THR A 73 13.77 6.58 11.58
CA THR A 73 14.19 6.74 12.98
C THR A 73 13.32 5.88 13.88
N ARG A 74 13.96 5.01 14.67
CA ARG A 74 13.31 4.11 15.62
C ARG A 74 13.78 4.40 17.04
N THR A 75 12.84 4.53 17.97
CA THR A 75 13.05 4.55 19.42
C THR A 75 12.33 3.35 20.04
N GLU A 76 12.40 3.20 21.36
CA GLU A 76 11.68 2.14 22.08
C GLU A 76 10.15 2.28 21.96
N ASP A 77 9.65 3.49 21.75
CA ASP A 77 8.23 3.85 21.79
C ASP A 77 7.69 4.46 20.48
N ALA A 78 8.55 4.74 19.50
CA ALA A 78 8.15 5.36 18.25
C ALA A 78 8.93 4.87 17.03
N PHE A 79 8.26 4.91 15.88
CA PHE A 79 8.82 4.68 14.56
C PHE A 79 8.43 5.83 13.64
N ARG A 80 9.39 6.41 12.92
CA ARG A 80 9.19 7.55 12.01
C ARG A 80 9.94 7.30 10.70
N ILE A 81 9.32 7.68 9.59
CA ILE A 81 9.84 7.66 8.23
C ILE A 81 9.82 9.10 7.70
#